data_AF-A0A2H6H6H3-F1
#
_entry.id   AF-A0A2H6H6H3-F1
#
_cell.length_a   1.000
_cell.length_b   1.000
_cell.length_c   1.000
_cell.angle_alpha   90.00
_cell.angle_beta   90.00
_cell.angle_gamma   90.00
#
_symmetry.space_group_name_H-M   'P 1'
#
loop_
_entity.id
_entity.type
_entity.pdbx_description
1 polymer ?
#
loop_
_entity_poly.entity_id
_entity_poly.type
_entity_poly.pdbx_seq_one_letter_code
_entity_poly.pdbx_strand_id
1 'polypeptide(L)'
;MFHWTDHKIRVYTFTCVLALQVAHLMVRHTTHAGLDLSVRRLLAALAGIQETVLLYQGDRGRPRARRMITDLDPTQQRLFDLFNLERYAPHR
;
A
#
# COMPACT_ATOMS: atom_id res chain seq x y z
N MET A 1 4.08 8.97 -29.04
CA MET A 1 3.61 7.59 -29.30
C MET A 1 4.58 6.63 -28.61
N PHE A 2 4.13 5.82 -27.65
CA PHE A 2 5.02 4.93 -26.91
C PHE A 2 5.45 3.77 -27.81
N HIS A 3 6.74 3.68 -28.14
CA HIS A 3 7.28 2.55 -28.91
C HIS A 3 7.36 1.31 -28.01
N TRP A 4 6.42 0.38 -28.17
CA TRP A 4 6.50 -0.96 -27.61
C TRP A 4 7.37 -1.84 -28.49
N THR A 5 8.51 -2.26 -27.95
CA THR A 5 9.37 -3.26 -28.57
C THR A 5 9.08 -4.62 -27.93
N ASP A 6 9.40 -5.70 -28.63
CA ASP A 6 9.24 -7.07 -28.13
C ASP A 6 9.94 -7.29 -26.77
N HIS A 7 11.08 -6.63 -26.56
CA HIS A 7 11.75 -6.58 -25.26
C HIS A 7 10.89 -5.93 -24.15
N LYS A 8 10.22 -4.81 -24.44
CA LYS A 8 9.31 -4.16 -23.49
C LYS A 8 8.14 -5.08 -23.15
N ILE A 9 7.59 -5.80 -24.14
CA ILE A 9 6.51 -6.81 -23.96
C ILE A 9 6.94 -7.86 -22.95
N ARG A 10 8.09 -8.49 -23.18
CA ARG A 10 8.61 -9.53 -22.28
C ARG A 10 8.82 -9.03 -20.85
N VAL A 11 9.43 -7.85 -20.68
CA VAL A 11 9.65 -7.26 -19.35
C VAL A 11 8.32 -6.99 -18.65
N TYR A 12 7.36 -6.39 -19.35
CA TYR A 12 6.05 -6.10 -18.77
C TYR A 12 5.31 -7.38 -18.35
N THR A 13 5.24 -8.38 -19.24
CA THR A 13 4.62 -9.67 -18.92
C THR A 13 5.28 -10.32 -17.71
N PHE A 14 6.62 -10.29 -17.63
CA PHE A 14 7.35 -10.79 -16.46
C PHE A 14 6.95 -10.03 -15.19
N THR A 15 6.90 -8.70 -15.23
CA THR A 15 6.48 -7.89 -14.06
C THR A 15 5.04 -8.17 -13.64
N CYS A 16 4.13 -8.39 -14.59
CA CYS A 16 2.74 -8.76 -14.28
C CYS A 16 2.65 -10.11 -13.58
N VAL A 17 3.36 -11.12 -14.08
CA VAL A 17 3.39 -12.46 -13.47
C VAL A 17 4.03 -12.37 -12.09
N LEU A 18 5.14 -11.67 -11.94
CA LEU A 18 5.81 -11.48 -10.65
C LEU A 18 4.88 -10.80 -9.64
N ALA A 19 4.21 -9.71 -10.03
CA ALA A 19 3.27 -9.00 -9.17
C ALA A 19 2.10 -9.90 -8.74
N LEU A 20 1.58 -10.72 -9.66
CA LEU A 20 0.51 -11.68 -9.35
C LEU A 20 0.98 -12.74 -8.35
N GLN A 21 2.20 -13.29 -8.54
CA GLN A 21 2.78 -14.25 -7.60
C GLN A 21 2.95 -13.65 -6.20
N VAL A 22 3.42 -12.41 -6.11
CA VAL A 22 3.54 -11.68 -4.84
C VAL A 22 2.15 -11.49 -4.20
N ALA A 23 1.15 -11.08 -4.97
CA ALA A 23 -0.21 -10.90 -4.45
C ALA A 23 -0.80 -12.21 -3.89
N HIS A 24 -0.59 -13.34 -4.56
CA HIS A 24 -1.00 -14.66 -4.05
C HIS A 24 -0.22 -15.09 -2.80
N LEU A 25 1.09 -14.79 -2.73
CA LEU A 25 1.88 -15.04 -1.53
C LEU A 25 1.36 -14.22 -0.34
N MET A 26 1.00 -12.97 -0.56
CA MET A 26 0.40 -12.13 0.47
C MET A 26 -0.94 -12.70 0.95
N VAL A 27 -1.83 -13.12 0.03
CA VAL A 27 -3.10 -13.79 0.39
C VAL A 27 -2.83 -15.04 1.22
N ARG A 28 -1.90 -15.89 0.81
CA ARG A 28 -1.52 -17.07 1.60
C ARG A 28 -1.09 -16.68 3.02
N HIS A 29 -0.29 -15.63 3.15
CA HIS A 29 0.16 -15.13 4.45
C HIS A 29 -1.01 -14.61 5.31
N THR A 30 -1.97 -13.88 4.71
CA THR A 30 -3.16 -13.41 5.43
C THR A 30 -4.06 -14.57 5.86
N THR A 31 -4.25 -15.58 5.01
CA THR A 31 -5.03 -16.78 5.35
C THR A 31 -4.41 -17.52 6.54
N HIS A 32 -3.08 -17.67 6.58
CA HIS A 32 -2.39 -18.26 7.73
C HIS A 32 -2.55 -17.44 9.03
N ALA A 33 -2.76 -16.12 8.92
CA ALA A 33 -3.05 -15.24 10.05
C ALA A 33 -4.56 -15.19 10.42
N GLY A 34 -5.40 -16.04 9.81
CA GLY A 34 -6.84 -16.10 10.06
C GLY A 34 -7.65 -14.99 9.37
N LEU A 35 -7.10 -14.38 8.32
CA LEU A 35 -7.77 -13.40 7.47
C LEU A 35 -7.96 -13.97 6.06
N ASP A 36 -9.17 -14.46 5.78
CA ASP A 36 -9.51 -14.96 4.45
C ASP A 36 -9.97 -13.83 3.54
N LEU A 37 -9.07 -13.40 2.64
CA LEU A 37 -9.27 -12.29 1.72
C LEU A 37 -8.95 -12.75 0.29
N SER A 38 -9.79 -12.38 -0.67
CA SER A 38 -9.43 -12.50 -2.08
C SER A 38 -8.32 -11.50 -2.43
N VAL A 39 -7.52 -11.79 -3.46
CA VAL A 39 -6.47 -10.88 -3.96
C VAL A 39 -7.01 -9.47 -4.18
N ARG A 40 -8.19 -9.35 -4.79
CA ARG A 40 -8.84 -8.05 -5.02
C ARG A 40 -9.16 -7.32 -3.72
N ARG A 41 -9.71 -8.01 -2.72
CA ARG A 41 -10.04 -7.40 -1.42
C ARG A 41 -8.79 -6.99 -0.65
N LEU A 42 -7.77 -7.85 -0.66
CA LEU A 42 -6.48 -7.57 -0.04
C LEU A 42 -5.86 -6.29 -0.63
N LEU A 43 -5.73 -6.22 -1.95
CA LEU A 43 -5.14 -5.06 -2.63
C LEU A 43 -5.98 -3.79 -2.43
N ALA A 44 -7.30 -3.91 -2.43
CA ALA A 44 -8.18 -2.77 -2.15
C ALA A 44 -8.03 -2.25 -0.71
N ALA A 45 -7.97 -3.14 0.28
CA ALA A 45 -7.78 -2.75 1.68
C ALA A 45 -6.43 -2.07 1.88
N LEU A 46 -5.35 -2.64 1.33
CA LEU A 46 -4.01 -2.05 1.37
C LEU A 46 -3.95 -0.71 0.63
N ALA A 47 -4.59 -0.59 -0.53
CA ALA A 47 -4.68 0.67 -1.26
C ALA A 47 -5.50 1.74 -0.52
N GLY A 48 -6.41 1.34 0.37
CA GLY A 48 -7.14 2.27 1.23
C GLY A 48 -6.32 2.81 2.40
N ILE A 49 -5.16 2.22 2.71
CA ILE A 49 -4.23 2.76 3.72
C ILE A 49 -3.50 3.91 3.06
N GLN A 50 -3.73 5.14 3.53
CA GLN A 50 -3.18 6.35 2.91
C GLN A 50 -2.40 7.19 3.93
N GLU A 51 -1.44 7.96 3.45
CA GLU A 51 -0.78 9.02 4.23
C GLU A 51 -1.46 10.36 3.92
N THR A 52 -1.82 11.11 4.96
CA THR A 52 -2.37 12.46 4.86
C THR A 52 -1.43 13.46 5.51
N VAL A 53 -1.32 14.64 4.89
CA VAL A 53 -0.54 15.78 5.40
C VAL A 53 -1.50 16.85 5.90
N LEU A 54 -1.52 17.07 7.22
CA LEU A 54 -2.23 18.20 7.82
C LEU A 54 -1.35 19.44 7.84
N LEU A 55 -1.82 20.51 7.22
CA LEU A 55 -1.14 21.80 7.19
C LEU A 55 -1.80 22.75 8.20
N TYR A 56 -1.07 23.09 9.27
CA TYR A 56 -1.48 24.11 10.22
C TYR A 56 -0.86 25.45 9.81
N GLN A 57 -1.72 26.39 9.44
CA GLN A 57 -1.33 27.78 9.24
C GLN A 57 -1.15 28.45 10.61
N GLY A 58 -0.03 29.16 10.80
CA GLY A 58 0.20 30.02 11.96
C GLY A 58 0.23 31.49 11.55
N ASP A 59 0.16 32.39 12.52
CA ASP A 59 0.07 33.84 12.27
C ASP A 59 1.28 34.42 11.51
N ARG A 60 2.47 33.80 11.63
CA ARG A 60 3.70 34.16 10.89
C ARG A 60 4.57 32.93 10.62
N GLY A 61 5.17 32.85 9.43
CA GLY A 61 6.18 31.84 9.06
C GLY A 61 5.67 30.70 8.17
N ARG A 62 6.51 29.67 7.98
CA ARG A 62 6.18 28.49 7.15
C ARG A 62 5.11 27.63 7.84
N PRO A 63 4.06 27.16 7.12
CA PRO A 63 3.04 26.30 7.71
C PRO A 63 3.66 25.04 8.34
N ARG A 64 3.15 24.65 9.51
CA ARG A 64 3.55 23.38 10.12
C ARG A 64 2.83 22.25 9.42
N ALA A 65 3.58 21.36 8.79
CA ALA A 65 3.06 20.14 8.22
C ALA A 65 3.19 19.00 9.24
N ARG A 66 2.11 18.25 9.44
CA ARG A 66 2.13 16.99 10.19
C ARG A 66 1.69 15.88 9.25
N ARG A 67 2.48 14.83 9.14
CA ARG A 67 2.15 13.64 8.35
C ARG A 67 1.56 12.58 9.27
N MET A 68 0.52 11.89 8.82
CA MET A 68 -0.09 10.78 9.55
C MET A 68 -0.74 9.79 8.59
N ILE A 69 -0.85 8.54 9.00
CA ILE A 69 -1.69 7.56 8.30
C ILE A 69 -3.16 7.89 8.57
N THR A 70 -4.03 7.68 7.58
CA THR A 70 -5.49 7.83 7.73
C THR A 70 -6.05 6.82 8.71
N ASP A 71 -7.23 7.10 9.26
CA ASP A 71 -7.94 6.13 10.09
C ASP A 71 -8.09 4.79 9.35
N LEU A 72 -7.76 3.70 10.06
CA LEU A 72 -7.77 2.35 9.53
C LEU A 72 -9.04 1.62 9.98
N ASP A 73 -9.73 1.00 9.04
CA ASP A 73 -10.79 0.05 9.40
C ASP A 73 -10.19 -1.22 10.06
N PRO A 74 -10.99 -2.06 10.73
CA PRO A 74 -10.47 -3.23 11.44
C PRO A 74 -9.70 -4.22 10.55
N THR A 75 -10.05 -4.34 9.27
CA THR A 75 -9.31 -5.19 8.33
C THR A 75 -7.98 -4.55 7.97
N GLN A 76 -7.98 -3.25 7.68
CA GLN A 76 -6.77 -2.49 7.36
C GLN A 76 -5.79 -2.48 8.52
N GLN A 77 -6.26 -2.30 9.77
CA GLN A 77 -5.41 -2.36 10.95
C GLN A 77 -4.71 -3.72 11.06
N ARG A 78 -5.45 -4.82 10.92
CA ARG A 78 -4.84 -6.16 10.98
C ARG A 78 -3.84 -6.40 9.85
N LEU A 79 -4.09 -5.87 8.65
CA LEU A 79 -3.13 -5.95 7.55
C LEU A 79 -1.90 -5.07 7.79
N PHE A 80 -2.09 -3.88 8.35
CA PHE A 80 -1.02 -2.95 8.73
C PHE A 80 -0.07 -3.58 9.74
N ASP A 81 -0.62 -4.24 10.76
CA ASP A 81 0.14 -4.96 11.77
C ASP A 81 0.82 -6.21 11.18
N LEU A 82 0.07 -7.03 10.42
CA LEU A 82 0.57 -8.29 9.85
C LEU A 82 1.77 -8.07 8.91
N PHE A 83 1.70 -7.04 8.06
CA PHE A 83 2.79 -6.69 7.15
C PHE A 83 3.81 -5.73 7.77
N ASN A 84 3.68 -5.42 9.06
CA ASN A 84 4.55 -4.52 9.81
C ASN A 84 4.77 -3.18 9.08
N LEU A 85 3.67 -2.57 8.63
CA LEU A 85 3.70 -1.34 7.81
C LEU A 85 4.08 -0.10 8.63
N GLU A 86 3.99 -0.17 9.96
CA GLU A 86 4.43 0.88 10.88
C GLU A 86 5.88 1.31 10.63
N ARG A 87 6.75 0.38 10.21
CA ARG A 87 8.15 0.69 9.88
C ARG A 87 8.32 1.70 8.72
N TYR A 88 7.26 1.91 7.93
CA TYR A 88 7.22 2.83 6.81
C TYR A 88 6.32 4.04 7.09
N ALA A 89 5.67 4.10 8.25
CA ALA A 89 4.82 5.21 8.63
C ALA A 89 5.65 6.49 8.86
N PRO A 90 5.11 7.67 8.54
CA PRO A 90 5.83 8.92 8.74
C PRO A 90 6.00 9.23 10.22
N HIS A 91 7.25 9.43 10.67
CA HIS A 91 7.55 9.75 12.07
C HIS A 91 7.59 11.26 12.39
N ARG A 92 7.26 12.16 11.44
CA ARG A 92 7.19 13.63 11.64
C ARG A 92 6.21 14.30 10.67
#